data_AF-A0A6A5A3T3-F1
#
_entry.id   AF-A0A6A5A3T3-F1
#
_cell.length_a   1.000
_cell.length_b   1.000
_cell.length_c   1.000
_cell.angle_alpha   90.00
_cell.angle_beta   90.00
_cell.angle_gamma   90.00
#
_symmetry.space_group_name_H-M   'P 1'
#
loop_
_entity.id
_entity.type
_entity.pdbx_description
1 polymer ?
#
loop_
_entity_poly.entity_id
_entity_poly.type
_entity_poly.pdbx_seq_one_letter_code
_entity_poly.pdbx_strand_id
1 'polypeptide(L)'
;MRGCCTHMCPSKEAKERLEHHELSKYERPPYGGPVKRYRRSAAGTIINPGDVRPVPVLLETTHHLLSLLPSELELPLDLYHFLDDRFRAIRTDLVLQEEAPVSILHPIARFYLVAQCVLRHSTAEGNVSFESLRHLLEDQMHSLLGQLKGTSLEFEKYYVLLHMDNAGFSLTLRDVYMH
;
A
#
# COMPACT_ATOMS: atom_id res chain seq x y z
N MET A 1 11.57 4.47 16.33
CA MET A 1 10.86 3.93 17.54
C MET A 1 10.54 2.45 17.33
N ARG A 2 10.15 1.66 18.34
CA ARG A 2 9.70 0.26 18.13
C ARG A 2 8.22 0.12 18.50
N GLY A 3 7.40 -0.32 17.55
CA GLY A 3 5.98 -0.58 17.79
C GLY A 3 5.77 -1.85 18.62
N CYS A 4 4.68 -1.92 19.37
CA CYS A 4 4.31 -3.08 20.19
C CYS A 4 2.84 -3.53 20.02
N CYS A 5 2.12 -2.99 19.03
CA CYS A 5 0.78 -3.47 18.71
C CYS A 5 0.85 -4.91 18.15
N THR A 6 0.35 -5.89 18.88
CA THR A 6 0.38 -7.32 18.49
C THR A 6 -0.76 -7.75 17.56
N HIS A 7 -1.59 -6.80 17.10
CA HIS A 7 -2.78 -7.08 16.28
C HIS A 7 -2.73 -6.26 14.97
N MET A 8 -3.51 -6.69 13.96
CA MET A 8 -3.61 -5.96 12.68
C MET A 8 -4.18 -4.53 12.83
N CYS A 9 -4.84 -4.24 13.96
CA CYS A 9 -5.35 -2.92 14.34
C CYS A 9 -5.14 -2.69 15.85
N PRO A 10 -4.66 -1.50 16.28
CA PRO A 10 -4.62 -1.14 17.70
C PRO A 10 -5.99 -1.27 18.38
N SER A 11 -6.03 -1.83 19.59
CA SER A 11 -7.29 -2.16 20.27
C SER A 11 -8.21 -0.96 20.48
N LYS A 12 -7.63 0.23 20.73
CA LYS A 12 -8.39 1.47 20.88
C LYS A 12 -9.09 1.86 19.58
N GLU A 13 -8.37 1.87 18.47
CA GLU A 13 -8.94 2.16 17.15
C GLU A 13 -9.99 1.11 16.77
N ALA A 14 -9.70 -0.18 16.98
CA ALA A 14 -10.64 -1.25 16.67
C ALA A 14 -11.96 -1.10 17.45
N LYS A 15 -11.88 -0.76 18.74
CA LYS A 15 -13.05 -0.54 19.60
C LYS A 15 -13.86 0.69 19.17
N GLU A 16 -13.20 1.83 18.97
CA GLU A 16 -13.85 3.07 18.51
C GLU A 16 -14.59 2.84 17.19
N ARG A 17 -13.94 2.19 16.22
CA ARG A 17 -14.55 1.93 14.91
C ARG A 17 -15.68 0.92 14.97
N LEU A 18 -15.65 -0.01 15.93
CA LEU A 18 -16.76 -0.95 16.16
C LEU A 18 -17.96 -0.22 16.77
N GLU A 19 -17.75 0.61 17.79
CA GLU A 19 -18.79 1.40 18.47
C GLU A 19 -19.48 2.38 17.51
N HIS A 20 -18.72 2.97 16.58
CA HIS A 20 -19.23 3.91 15.58
C HIS A 20 -19.71 3.23 14.26
N HIS A 21 -19.75 1.90 14.21
CA HIS A 21 -20.15 1.12 13.02
C HIS A 21 -19.34 1.44 11.74
N GLU A 22 -18.07 1.78 11.90
CA GLU A 22 -17.16 2.16 10.81
C GLU A 22 -16.30 1.00 10.27
N LEU A 23 -16.64 -0.24 10.57
CA LEU A 23 -15.94 -1.38 9.99
C LEU A 23 -16.34 -1.57 8.52
N SER A 24 -15.36 -1.66 7.64
CA SER A 24 -15.57 -2.06 6.24
C SER A 24 -16.18 -3.46 6.17
N LYS A 25 -16.86 -3.79 5.06
CA LYS A 25 -17.32 -5.16 4.80
C LYS A 25 -16.16 -6.16 4.79
N TYR A 26 -14.96 -5.72 4.42
CA TYR A 26 -13.72 -6.51 4.40
C TYR A 26 -13.10 -6.72 5.79
N GLU A 27 -13.61 -6.07 6.83
CA GLU A 27 -13.14 -6.20 8.23
C GLU A 27 -14.14 -6.97 9.10
N ARG A 28 -15.06 -7.68 8.47
CA ARG A 28 -16.12 -8.46 9.10
C ARG A 28 -16.03 -9.93 8.65
N PRO A 29 -16.58 -10.88 9.43
CA PRO A 29 -16.70 -12.27 8.97
C PRO A 29 -17.42 -12.36 7.61
N PRO A 30 -16.98 -13.24 6.69
CA PRO A 30 -15.92 -14.24 6.83
C PRO A 30 -14.50 -13.70 6.54
N TYR A 31 -14.35 -12.43 6.15
CA TYR A 31 -13.10 -11.89 5.64
C TYR A 31 -12.06 -11.68 6.73
N GLY A 32 -12.45 -11.28 7.94
CA GLY A 32 -11.53 -11.10 9.06
C GLY A 32 -12.03 -10.12 10.10
N GLY A 33 -11.10 -9.36 10.67
CA GLY A 33 -11.35 -8.35 11.70
C GLY A 33 -10.77 -6.97 11.32
N PRO A 34 -10.81 -6.01 12.25
CA PRO A 34 -10.33 -4.66 12.01
C PRO A 34 -8.85 -4.60 11.59
N VAL A 35 -8.53 -3.79 10.59
CA VAL A 35 -7.15 -3.47 10.18
C VAL A 35 -6.93 -1.97 10.34
N LYS A 36 -5.77 -1.57 10.88
CA LYS A 36 -5.42 -0.18 11.15
C LYS A 36 -5.62 0.71 9.92
N ARG A 37 -6.39 1.80 10.07
CA ARG A 37 -6.58 2.81 9.02
C ARG A 37 -5.37 3.73 8.88
N TYR A 38 -5.18 4.24 7.67
CA TYR A 38 -4.20 5.30 7.49
C TYR A 38 -4.69 6.59 8.15
N ARG A 39 -3.85 7.17 9.00
CA ARG A 39 -4.06 8.49 9.59
C ARG A 39 -2.92 9.38 9.11
N ARG A 40 -3.26 10.55 8.56
CA ARG A 40 -2.24 11.56 8.22
C ARG A 40 -1.55 11.99 9.50
N SER A 41 -0.22 12.02 9.49
CA SER A 41 0.55 12.56 10.61
C SER A 41 0.16 14.02 10.82
N ALA A 42 -0.43 14.34 11.97
CA ALA A 42 -0.62 15.71 12.40
C ALA A 42 0.64 16.14 13.16
N ALA A 43 1.25 17.25 12.73
CA ALA A 43 2.44 17.81 13.37
C ALA A 43 2.21 17.98 14.88
N GLY A 44 3.15 17.48 15.70
CA GLY A 44 3.07 17.58 17.16
C GLY A 44 2.28 16.47 17.87
N THR A 45 1.76 15.47 17.16
CA THR A 45 1.08 14.33 17.82
C THR A 45 2.11 13.36 18.40
N ILE A 46 2.01 13.07 19.69
CA ILE A 46 2.82 12.02 20.34
C ILE A 46 2.34 10.67 19.85
N ILE A 47 3.24 9.89 19.26
CA ILE A 47 2.93 8.56 18.74
C ILE A 47 3.18 7.53 19.83
N ASN A 48 2.13 6.83 20.25
CA ASN A 48 2.24 5.75 21.22
C ASN A 48 2.80 4.49 20.54
N PRO A 49 3.85 3.83 21.07
CA PRO A 49 4.31 2.53 20.58
C PRO A 49 3.20 1.48 20.47
N GLY A 50 2.18 1.52 21.34
CA GLY A 50 1.02 0.63 21.31
C GLY A 50 0.10 0.84 20.11
N ASP A 51 0.23 1.96 19.40
CA ASP A 51 -0.51 2.24 18.17
C ASP A 51 0.28 1.83 16.91
N VAL A 52 1.55 1.41 17.04
CA VAL A 52 2.42 1.04 15.91
C VAL A 52 2.62 -0.47 15.89
N ARG A 53 2.36 -1.11 14.74
CA ARG A 53 2.52 -2.56 14.55
C ARG A 53 3.98 -2.90 14.22
N PRO A 54 4.61 -3.87 14.89
CA PRO A 54 5.96 -4.31 14.57
C PRO A 54 5.99 -5.10 13.25
N VAL A 55 7.17 -5.22 12.64
CA VAL A 55 7.40 -5.87 11.34
C VAL A 55 6.71 -7.24 11.19
N PRO A 56 6.76 -8.18 12.15
CA PRO A 56 6.07 -9.47 12.00
C PRO A 56 4.55 -9.33 11.81
N VAL A 57 3.91 -8.45 12.59
CA VAL A 57 2.47 -8.17 12.48
C VAL A 57 2.14 -7.47 11.17
N LEU A 58 3.01 -6.57 10.71
CA LEU A 58 2.85 -5.91 9.41
C LEU A 58 2.93 -6.90 8.25
N LEU A 59 3.82 -7.89 8.31
CA LEU A 59 3.93 -8.95 7.31
C LEU A 59 2.65 -9.81 7.25
N GLU A 60 2.17 -10.26 8.40
CA GLU A 60 0.90 -11.00 8.50
C GLU A 60 -0.28 -10.17 7.98
N THR A 61 -0.33 -8.88 8.33
CA THR A 61 -1.36 -7.96 7.86
C THR A 61 -1.33 -7.83 6.34
N THR A 62 -0.13 -7.71 5.73
CA THR A 62 0.02 -7.62 4.27
C THR A 62 -0.48 -8.89 3.59
N HIS A 63 -0.13 -10.08 4.09
CA HIS A 63 -0.63 -11.34 3.55
C HIS A 63 -2.15 -11.44 3.63
N HIS A 64 -2.73 -11.06 4.77
CA HIS A 64 -4.17 -11.02 4.96
C HIS A 64 -4.85 -10.08 3.96
N LEU A 65 -4.36 -8.85 3.81
CA LEU A 65 -4.94 -7.89 2.86
C LEU A 65 -4.88 -8.38 1.41
N LEU A 66 -3.76 -8.98 1.01
CA LEU A 66 -3.62 -9.54 -0.34
C LEU A 66 -4.51 -10.75 -0.58
N SER A 67 -4.85 -11.52 0.46
CA SER A 67 -5.80 -12.63 0.35
C SER A 67 -7.24 -12.20 0.03
N LEU A 68 -7.55 -10.90 0.16
CA LEU A 68 -8.85 -10.33 -0.21
C LEU A 68 -8.98 -10.08 -1.72
N LEU A 69 -7.89 -10.14 -2.48
CA LEU A 69 -7.92 -9.96 -3.92
C LEU A 69 -8.70 -11.12 -4.58
N PRO A 70 -9.60 -10.82 -5.53
CA PRO A 70 -10.30 -11.86 -6.27
C PRO A 70 -9.33 -12.65 -7.16
N SER A 71 -9.72 -13.86 -7.55
CA SER A 71 -8.92 -14.72 -8.43
C SER A 71 -8.91 -14.26 -9.90
N GLU A 72 -9.92 -13.48 -10.29
CA GLU A 72 -10.06 -12.93 -11.64
C GLU A 72 -9.37 -11.56 -11.75
N LEU A 73 -9.10 -11.12 -12.97
CA LEU A 73 -8.47 -9.82 -13.25
C LEU A 73 -9.46 -8.66 -13.07
N GLU A 74 -10.13 -8.63 -11.93
CA GLU A 74 -11.09 -7.59 -11.52
C GLU A 74 -10.63 -6.97 -10.21
N LEU A 75 -10.82 -5.66 -10.07
CA LEU A 75 -10.55 -4.96 -8.82
C LEU A 75 -11.68 -3.98 -8.53
N PRO A 76 -12.67 -4.36 -7.70
CA PRO A 76 -13.73 -3.46 -7.27
C PRO A 76 -13.14 -2.19 -6.66
N LEU A 77 -13.68 -1.04 -7.03
CA LEU A 77 -13.13 0.26 -6.62
C LEU A 77 -13.14 0.43 -5.10
N ASP A 78 -14.16 -0.09 -4.42
CA ASP A 78 -14.25 -0.07 -2.96
C ASP A 78 -13.21 -0.97 -2.29
N LEU A 79 -12.85 -2.11 -2.91
CA LEU A 79 -11.74 -2.96 -2.46
C LEU A 79 -10.40 -2.24 -2.65
N TYR A 80 -10.19 -1.61 -3.81
CA TYR A 80 -8.98 -0.81 -4.06
C TYR A 80 -8.80 0.26 -2.98
N HIS A 81 -9.83 1.08 -2.72
CA HIS A 81 -9.74 2.13 -1.70
C HIS A 81 -9.50 1.58 -0.30
N PHE A 82 -10.10 0.43 0.03
CA PHE A 82 -9.84 -0.24 1.29
C PHE A 82 -8.38 -0.66 1.41
N LEU A 83 -7.85 -1.35 0.39
CA LEU A 83 -6.47 -1.84 0.37
C LEU A 83 -5.45 -0.70 0.36
N ASP A 84 -5.66 0.34 -0.45
CA ASP A 84 -4.80 1.54 -0.47
C ASP A 84 -4.68 2.17 0.93
N ASP A 85 -5.81 2.38 1.62
CA ASP A 85 -5.81 2.93 2.97
C ASP A 85 -5.01 2.04 3.94
N ARG A 86 -5.20 0.71 3.90
CA ARG A 86 -4.49 -0.20 4.81
C ARG A 86 -3.00 -0.34 4.47
N PHE A 87 -2.62 -0.34 3.21
CA PHE A 87 -1.22 -0.37 2.80
C PHE A 87 -0.50 0.92 3.16
N ARG A 88 -1.14 2.08 3.04
CA ARG A 88 -0.59 3.35 3.54
C ARG A 88 -0.40 3.34 5.05
N ALA A 89 -1.30 2.72 5.80
CA ALA A 89 -1.13 2.54 7.25
C ALA A 89 0.06 1.63 7.57
N ILE A 90 0.23 0.52 6.85
CA ILE A 90 1.40 -0.38 6.98
C ILE A 90 2.70 0.37 6.69
N ARG A 91 2.76 1.09 5.57
CA ARG A 91 3.94 1.88 5.18
C ARG A 91 4.26 2.98 6.19
N THR A 92 3.24 3.59 6.79
CA THR A 92 3.42 4.60 7.84
C THR A 92 4.05 3.97 9.10
N ASP A 93 3.57 2.80 9.53
CA ASP A 93 4.16 2.08 10.66
C ASP A 93 5.62 1.68 10.39
N LEU A 94 5.95 1.30 9.16
CA LEU A 94 7.33 1.03 8.73
C LEU A 94 8.21 2.28 8.81
N VAL A 95 7.76 3.42 8.27
CA VAL A 95 8.49 4.69 8.32
C VAL A 95 8.75 5.13 9.76
N LEU A 96 7.77 5.03 10.65
CA LEU A 96 7.94 5.36 12.07
C LEU A 96 8.98 4.48 12.77
N GLN A 97 9.13 3.25 12.31
CA GLN A 97 10.10 2.30 12.84
C GLN A 97 11.45 2.34 12.12
N GLU A 98 11.57 3.14 11.05
CA GLU A 98 12.75 3.19 10.17
C GLU A 98 13.07 1.81 9.54
N GLU A 99 12.02 1.05 9.25
CA GLU A 99 12.10 -0.31 8.70
C GLU A 99 11.67 -0.34 7.23
N ALA A 100 12.31 -1.17 6.42
CA ALA A 100 11.97 -1.33 4.99
C ALA A 100 12.06 -2.79 4.51
N PRO A 101 11.35 -3.74 5.14
CA PRO A 101 11.42 -5.15 4.76
C PRO A 101 10.85 -5.37 3.35
N VAL A 102 11.68 -5.87 2.45
CA VAL A 102 11.30 -6.17 1.05
C VAL A 102 10.15 -7.17 0.96
N SER A 103 10.06 -8.11 1.91
CA SER A 103 8.95 -9.07 2.00
C SER A 103 7.57 -8.41 2.18
N ILE A 104 7.53 -7.18 2.68
CA ILE A 104 6.31 -6.39 2.82
C ILE A 104 6.16 -5.41 1.65
N LEU A 105 7.23 -4.69 1.31
CA LEU A 105 7.15 -3.61 0.33
C LEU A 105 7.01 -4.11 -1.11
N HIS A 106 7.67 -5.22 -1.48
CA HIS A 106 7.56 -5.81 -2.81
C HIS A 106 6.12 -6.17 -3.19
N PRO A 107 5.37 -6.97 -2.39
CA PRO A 107 4.01 -7.32 -2.77
C PRO A 107 3.06 -6.12 -2.77
N ILE A 108 3.26 -5.12 -1.92
CA ILE A 108 2.48 -3.87 -1.95
C ILE A 108 2.75 -3.10 -3.26
N ALA A 109 4.00 -3.00 -3.68
CA ALA A 109 4.35 -2.33 -4.94
C ALA A 109 3.78 -3.08 -6.16
N ARG A 110 3.80 -4.41 -6.16
CA ARG A 110 3.12 -5.23 -7.19
C ARG A 110 1.62 -5.00 -7.21
N PHE A 111 0.98 -4.87 -6.04
CA PHE A 111 -0.44 -4.52 -5.96
C PHE A 111 -0.72 -3.19 -6.68
N TYR A 112 0.06 -2.13 -6.45
CA TYR A 112 -0.16 -0.85 -7.12
C TYR A 112 0.05 -0.92 -8.64
N LEU A 113 1.05 -1.67 -9.11
CA LEU A 113 1.25 -1.91 -10.54
C LEU A 113 0.04 -2.61 -11.18
N VAL A 114 -0.45 -3.67 -10.56
CA VAL A 114 -1.64 -4.41 -11.04
C VAL A 114 -2.89 -3.53 -10.96
N ALA A 115 -3.11 -2.83 -9.84
CA ALA A 115 -4.26 -1.96 -9.65
C ALA A 115 -4.32 -0.87 -10.73
N GLN A 116 -3.19 -0.28 -11.11
CA GLN A 116 -3.14 0.70 -12.20
C GLN A 116 -3.60 0.11 -13.53
N CYS A 117 -3.13 -1.09 -13.89
CA CYS A 117 -3.51 -1.78 -15.11
C CYS A 117 -5.00 -2.14 -15.13
N VAL A 118 -5.48 -2.79 -14.07
CA VAL A 118 -6.86 -3.27 -13.96
C VAL A 118 -7.83 -2.10 -13.94
N LEU A 119 -7.60 -1.10 -13.08
CA LEU A 119 -8.51 0.03 -12.94
C LEU A 119 -8.52 0.90 -14.20
N ARG A 120 -7.40 1.08 -14.91
CA ARG A 120 -7.39 1.78 -16.20
C ARG A 120 -8.29 1.09 -17.23
N HIS A 121 -8.30 -0.25 -17.24
CA HIS A 121 -9.15 -1.00 -18.16
C HIS A 121 -10.62 -0.96 -17.72
N SER A 122 -10.93 -1.29 -16.46
CA SER A 122 -12.30 -1.35 -15.94
C SER A 122 -13.01 0.02 -15.93
N THR A 123 -12.28 1.12 -15.79
CA THR A 123 -12.87 2.47 -15.82
C THR A 123 -13.08 3.01 -17.23
N ALA A 124 -12.46 2.42 -18.26
CA ALA A 124 -12.76 2.77 -19.65
C ALA A 124 -14.20 2.41 -20.04
N GLU A 125 -14.82 1.47 -19.31
CA GLU A 125 -16.17 0.96 -19.55
C GLU A 125 -17.18 1.48 -18.48
N GLY A 126 -16.73 2.24 -17.49
CA GLY A 126 -17.51 2.65 -16.31
C GLY A 126 -17.80 4.15 -16.21
N ASN A 127 -18.63 4.52 -15.22
CA ASN A 127 -19.04 5.91 -14.96
C ASN A 127 -17.99 6.74 -14.18
N VAL A 128 -16.97 6.09 -13.60
CA VAL A 128 -15.92 6.76 -12.81
C VAL A 128 -14.69 6.96 -13.69
N SER A 129 -14.27 8.22 -13.85
CA SER A 129 -13.07 8.52 -14.64
C SER A 129 -11.79 8.07 -13.91
N PHE A 130 -10.99 7.26 -14.60
CA PHE A 130 -9.63 6.87 -14.17
C PHE A 130 -8.79 8.06 -13.73
N GLU A 131 -8.97 9.23 -14.35
CA GLU A 131 -8.16 10.41 -14.12
C GLU A 131 -8.18 10.87 -12.65
N SER A 132 -9.31 10.67 -11.98
CA SER A 132 -9.45 10.99 -10.55
C SER A 132 -8.61 10.06 -9.64
N LEU A 133 -8.33 8.84 -10.08
CA LEU A 133 -7.56 7.83 -9.36
C LEU A 133 -6.09 7.81 -9.77
N ARG A 134 -5.81 8.25 -11.01
CA ARG A 134 -4.49 8.19 -11.64
C ARG A 134 -3.41 8.80 -10.77
N HIS A 135 -3.63 10.02 -10.29
CA HIS A 135 -2.67 10.73 -9.44
C HIS A 135 -2.38 9.99 -8.13
N LEU A 136 -3.40 9.42 -7.48
CA LEU A 136 -3.22 8.67 -6.23
C LEU A 136 -2.39 7.39 -6.46
N LEU A 137 -2.69 6.65 -7.53
CA LEU A 137 -1.96 5.45 -7.93
C LEU A 137 -0.50 5.77 -8.29
N GLU A 138 -0.29 6.79 -9.12
CA GLU A 138 1.05 7.24 -9.53
C GLU A 138 1.87 7.67 -8.32
N ASP A 139 1.32 8.45 -7.40
CA ASP A 139 2.02 8.88 -6.18
C ASP A 139 2.49 7.69 -5.34
N GLN A 140 1.61 6.70 -5.12
CA GLN A 140 1.99 5.50 -4.34
C GLN A 140 3.05 4.67 -5.06
N MET A 141 2.89 4.47 -6.36
CA MET A 141 3.81 3.69 -7.18
C MET A 141 5.18 4.36 -7.30
N HIS A 142 5.24 5.66 -7.58
CA HIS A 142 6.49 6.43 -7.66
C HIS A 142 7.24 6.38 -6.33
N SER A 143 6.52 6.59 -5.22
CA SER A 143 7.10 6.52 -3.88
C SER A 143 7.68 5.14 -3.56
N LEU A 144 6.96 4.06 -3.87
CA LEU A 144 7.42 2.69 -3.62
C LEU A 144 8.56 2.28 -4.54
N LEU A 145 8.44 2.51 -5.86
CA LEU A 145 9.47 2.12 -6.82
C LEU A 145 10.76 2.91 -6.62
N GLY A 146 10.68 4.18 -6.22
CA GLY A 146 11.85 4.96 -5.81
C GLY A 146 12.56 4.35 -4.59
N GLN A 147 11.80 3.94 -3.58
CA GLN A 147 12.33 3.27 -2.39
C GLN A 147 12.91 1.88 -2.69
N LEU A 148 12.33 1.16 -3.65
CA LEU A 148 12.68 -0.22 -3.98
C LEU A 148 13.72 -0.35 -5.10
N LYS A 149 14.17 0.76 -5.69
CA LYS A 149 15.23 0.77 -6.69
C LYS A 149 16.48 0.07 -6.13
N GLY A 150 16.99 -0.92 -6.86
CA GLY A 150 18.17 -1.69 -6.45
C GLY A 150 17.93 -2.77 -5.39
N THR A 151 16.68 -2.98 -4.94
CA THR A 151 16.37 -4.11 -4.04
C THR A 151 16.29 -5.45 -4.77
N SER A 152 16.04 -5.44 -6.08
CA SER A 152 16.10 -6.59 -6.98
C SER A 152 16.07 -6.12 -8.44
N LEU A 153 16.48 -7.01 -9.36
CA LEU A 153 16.37 -6.78 -10.80
C LEU A 153 14.93 -6.51 -11.28
N GLU A 154 13.93 -7.10 -10.60
CA GLU A 154 12.52 -6.87 -10.91
C GLU A 154 12.14 -5.40 -10.66
N PHE A 155 12.40 -4.89 -9.47
CA PHE A 155 12.04 -3.53 -9.08
C PHE A 155 12.89 -2.47 -9.79
N GLU A 156 14.11 -2.81 -10.17
CA GLU A 156 14.93 -1.97 -11.04
C GLU A 156 14.32 -1.80 -12.43
N LYS A 157 13.81 -2.89 -13.04
CA LYS A 157 13.08 -2.82 -14.31
C LYS A 157 11.80 -2.00 -14.19
N TYR A 158 11.02 -2.20 -13.13
CA TYR A 158 9.81 -1.40 -12.89
C TYR A 158 10.12 0.09 -12.72
N TYR A 159 11.19 0.42 -12.00
CA TYR A 159 11.64 1.81 -11.85
C TYR A 159 12.00 2.44 -13.20
N VAL A 160 12.70 1.72 -14.07
CA VAL A 160 13.02 2.19 -15.43
C VAL A 160 11.75 2.43 -16.24
N LEU A 161 10.84 1.45 -16.28
CA LEU A 161 9.59 1.56 -17.03
C LEU A 161 8.71 2.73 -16.57
N LEU A 162 8.72 3.02 -15.27
CA LEU A 162 8.02 4.18 -14.71
C LEU A 162 8.48 5.52 -15.31
N HIS A 163 9.75 5.61 -15.71
CA HIS A 163 10.35 6.84 -16.24
C HIS A 163 10.44 6.84 -17.77
N MET A 164 9.75 5.93 -18.46
CA MET A 164 9.87 5.75 -19.91
C MET A 164 9.51 6.99 -20.72
N ASP A 165 8.53 7.76 -20.26
CA ASP A 165 8.08 8.98 -20.94
C ASP A 165 8.85 10.24 -20.52
N ASN A 166 9.82 10.13 -19.60
CA ASN A 166 10.61 11.26 -19.15
C ASN A 166 11.69 11.62 -20.17
N ALA A 167 11.92 12.93 -20.38
CA ALA A 167 12.96 13.43 -21.29
C ALA A 167 14.38 12.90 -20.97
N GLY A 168 14.63 12.50 -19.72
CA GLY A 168 15.87 11.88 -19.25
C GLY A 168 15.90 10.34 -19.26
N PHE A 169 14.96 9.68 -19.93
CA PHE A 169 14.85 8.22 -19.92
C PHE A 169 16.12 7.51 -20.39
N SER A 170 16.79 8.03 -21.43
CA SER A 170 18.05 7.49 -21.94
C SER A 170 19.19 7.54 -20.92
N LEU A 171 19.23 8.57 -20.06
CA LEU A 171 20.17 8.66 -18.94
C LEU A 171 19.81 7.66 -17.85
N THR A 172 18.52 7.55 -17.51
CA THR A 172 18.02 6.58 -16.53
C THR A 172 18.35 5.14 -16.94
N LEU A 173 18.20 4.81 -18.23
CA LEU A 173 18.61 3.52 -18.79
C LEU A 173 20.11 3.28 -18.67
N ARG A 174 20.94 4.31 -18.95
CA ARG A 174 22.39 4.19 -18.86
C ARG A 174 22.84 3.92 -17.43
N ASP A 175 22.32 4.69 -16.47
CA ASP A 175 22.70 4.59 -15.06
C ASP A 175 22.34 3.23 -14.44
N VAL A 176 21.29 2.59 -14.95
CA VAL A 176 20.81 1.29 -14.46
C VAL A 176 21.57 0.10 -15.06
N TYR A 177 22.01 0.18 -16.33
CA TYR A 177 22.57 -0.97 -17.05
C TYR A 177 24.08 -0.90 -17.37
N MET A 178 24.78 0.16 -16.96
CA MET A 178 26.23 0.34 -17.23
C MET A 178 27.14 0.08 -16.01
N HIS A 179 26.63 -0.58 -14.97
CA HIS A 179 27.38 -1.03 -13.79
C HIS A 179 27.11 -2.51 -13.51
#